data_AF-A0A242K173-F1
#
_entry.id   AF-A0A242K173-F1
#
_cell.length_a   1.000
_cell.length_b   1.000
_cell.length_c   1.000
_cell.angle_alpha   90.00
_cell.angle_beta   90.00
_cell.angle_gamma   90.00
#
_symmetry.space_group_name_H-M   'P 1'
#
loop_
_entity.id
_entity.type
_entity.pdbx_description
1 polymer ?
#
loop_
_entity_poly.entity_id
_entity_poly.type
_entity_poly.pdbx_seq_one_letter_code
_entity_poly.pdbx_strand_id
1 'polypeptide(L)'
;MSKVHYGRGYVYSIQYHLVWCIKYRQDVLYDQIDIDIKQLLNQIADDNNIKIIEMESDKDPIHLLIECTPQHYIPSIVKAFKGVSASLLLKKHPELKQRFWGGHLWNPSYFVATVSENTEEQIRIYRQNQKKK
;
A
#
# COMPACT_ATOMS: atom_id res chain seq x y z
N MET A 1 1.12 1.73 19.50
CA MET A 1 2.57 1.46 19.68
C MET A 1 3.01 0.56 18.54
N SER A 2 3.69 1.15 17.56
CA SER A 2 4.34 0.45 16.45
C SER A 2 5.23 -0.69 16.97
N LYS A 3 4.93 -1.90 16.53
CA LYS A 3 5.69 -3.11 16.89
C LYS A 3 6.99 -3.14 16.08
N VAL A 4 8.12 -3.41 16.74
CA VAL A 4 9.39 -3.65 16.06
C VAL A 4 9.51 -5.11 15.61
N HIS A 5 10.11 -5.31 14.45
CA HIS A 5 10.30 -6.61 13.80
C HIS A 5 11.80 -6.94 13.69
N TYR A 6 12.12 -8.23 13.67
CA TYR A 6 13.50 -8.73 13.63
C TYR A 6 13.72 -9.54 12.36
N GLY A 7 14.77 -9.22 11.62
CA GLY A 7 15.26 -10.00 10.49
C GLY A 7 16.72 -10.39 10.67
N ARG A 8 17.29 -11.08 9.67
CA ARG A 8 18.69 -11.52 9.73
C ARG A 8 19.63 -10.32 9.58
N GLY A 9 20.12 -9.82 10.71
CA GLY A 9 21.06 -8.70 10.75
C GLY A 9 20.43 -7.31 10.75
N TYR A 10 19.11 -7.20 10.98
CA TYR A 10 18.40 -5.92 11.05
C TYR A 10 17.18 -5.99 11.96
N VAL A 11 16.85 -4.86 12.58
CA VAL A 11 15.62 -4.63 13.34
C VAL A 11 14.91 -3.45 12.66
N TYR A 12 13.61 -3.54 12.44
CA TYR A 12 12.89 -2.54 11.65
C TYR A 12 11.46 -2.31 12.15
N SER A 13 10.96 -1.12 11.86
CA SER A 13 9.57 -0.68 12.01
C SER A 13 9.36 0.30 10.87
N ILE A 14 8.80 -0.18 9.75
CA ILE A 14 8.68 0.58 8.51
C ILE A 14 7.23 0.56 8.09
N GLN A 15 6.62 1.75 8.10
CA GLN A 15 5.28 1.97 7.61
C GLN A 15 5.26 3.11 6.59
N TYR A 16 4.43 2.96 5.57
CA TYR A 16 4.19 3.99 4.57
C TYR A 16 2.70 4.27 4.44
N HIS A 17 2.35 5.55 4.39
CA HIS A 17 1.07 6.00 3.89
C HIS A 17 1.18 6.17 2.37
N LEU A 18 0.44 5.37 1.63
CA LEU A 18 0.43 5.33 0.18
C LEU A 18 -0.93 5.79 -0.33
N VAL A 19 -0.92 6.73 -1.27
CA VAL A 19 -2.16 7.27 -1.84
C VAL A 19 -2.05 7.35 -3.35
N TRP A 20 -3.08 6.90 -4.07
CA TRP A 20 -3.21 7.15 -5.49
C TRP A 20 -4.68 7.28 -5.89
N CYS A 21 -4.90 7.90 -7.06
CA CYS A 21 -6.22 8.29 -7.50
C CYS A 21 -6.60 7.57 -8.79
N ILE A 22 -7.90 7.54 -9.07
CA ILE A 22 -8.41 7.14 -10.38
C ILE A 22 -8.00 8.18 -11.43
N LYS A 23 -7.77 7.70 -12.65
CA LYS A 23 -7.48 8.56 -13.79
C LYS A 23 -8.63 9.54 -13.99
N TYR A 24 -8.31 10.83 -14.11
CA TYR A 24 -9.30 11.91 -14.22
C TYR A 24 -10.25 12.08 -13.01
N ARG A 25 -9.92 11.54 -11.82
CA ARG A 25 -10.71 11.72 -10.59
C ARG A 25 -12.19 11.33 -10.77
N GLN A 26 -12.44 10.27 -11.54
CA GLN A 26 -13.79 9.78 -11.79
C GLN A 26 -14.27 8.99 -10.56
N ASP A 27 -15.49 9.26 -10.09
CA ASP A 27 -16.08 8.52 -8.97
C ASP A 27 -16.56 7.15 -9.44
N VAL A 28 -15.68 6.14 -9.40
CA VAL A 28 -16.02 4.74 -9.78
C VAL A 28 -15.78 3.70 -8.69
N LEU A 29 -15.13 4.06 -7.57
CA LEU A 29 -14.97 3.16 -6.42
C LEU A 29 -16.19 3.27 -5.51
N TYR A 30 -17.28 2.61 -5.90
CA TYR A 30 -18.47 2.51 -5.09
C TYR A 30 -19.08 1.11 -5.22
N ASP A 31 -19.95 0.75 -4.28
CA ASP A 31 -20.65 -0.53 -4.23
C ASP A 31 -19.71 -1.74 -4.42
N GLN A 32 -20.02 -2.59 -5.40
CA GLN A 32 -19.27 -3.81 -5.67
C GLN A 32 -17.84 -3.54 -6.15
N ILE A 33 -17.58 -2.40 -6.82
CA ILE A 33 -16.24 -2.06 -7.31
C ILE A 33 -15.32 -1.75 -6.14
N ASP A 34 -15.82 -1.03 -5.12
CA ASP A 34 -15.05 -0.74 -3.90
C ASP A 34 -14.73 -2.03 -3.11
N ILE A 35 -15.71 -2.92 -2.96
CA ILE A 35 -15.49 -4.22 -2.30
C ILE A 35 -14.41 -5.03 -3.04
N ASP A 36 -14.51 -5.08 -4.36
CA ASP A 36 -13.60 -5.86 -5.19
C ASP A 36 -12.18 -5.31 -5.20
N ILE A 37 -12.00 -3.98 -5.28
CA ILE A 37 -10.66 -3.40 -5.22
C ILE A 37 -10.02 -3.66 -3.87
N LYS A 38 -10.77 -3.56 -2.76
CA LYS A 38 -10.25 -3.87 -1.42
C LYS A 38 -9.80 -5.32 -1.31
N GLN A 39 -10.58 -6.27 -1.83
CA GLN A 39 -10.19 -7.69 -1.87
C GLN A 39 -8.94 -7.92 -2.71
N LEU A 40 -8.87 -7.32 -3.90
CA LEU A 40 -7.71 -7.43 -4.79
C LEU A 40 -6.44 -6.84 -4.15
N LEU A 41 -6.55 -5.69 -3.49
CA LEU A 41 -5.41 -5.06 -2.82
C LEU A 41 -4.90 -5.92 -1.65
N ASN A 42 -5.78 -6.53 -0.87
CA ASN A 42 -5.37 -7.47 0.18
C ASN A 42 -4.65 -8.70 -0.42
N GLN A 43 -5.19 -9.30 -1.48
CA GLN A 43 -4.52 -10.42 -2.17
C GLN A 43 -3.14 -10.03 -2.71
N ILE A 44 -3.02 -8.86 -3.35
CA ILE A 44 -1.74 -8.36 -3.87
C ILE A 44 -0.75 -8.13 -2.72
N ALA A 45 -1.22 -7.64 -1.57
CA ALA A 45 -0.36 -7.44 -0.41
C ALA A 45 0.18 -8.78 0.12
N ASP A 46 -0.70 -9.77 0.28
CA ASP A 46 -0.34 -11.12 0.73
C ASP A 46 0.67 -11.78 -0.23
N ASP A 47 0.41 -11.72 -1.54
CA ASP A 47 1.30 -12.26 -2.58
C ASP A 47 2.70 -11.60 -2.56
N ASN A 48 2.79 -10.36 -2.07
CA ASN A 48 4.04 -9.60 -1.97
C ASN A 48 4.62 -9.56 -0.56
N ASN A 49 4.07 -10.28 0.43
CA ASN A 49 4.49 -10.21 1.84
C ASN A 49 4.47 -8.78 2.42
N ILE A 50 3.46 -8.00 2.04
CA ILE A 50 3.19 -6.66 2.56
C ILE A 50 1.97 -6.75 3.45
N LYS A 51 2.00 -6.10 4.60
CA LYS A 51 0.84 -6.05 5.49
C LYS A 51 0.11 -4.74 5.31
N ILE A 52 -1.19 -4.81 5.00
CA ILE A 52 -2.06 -3.62 5.03
C ILE A 52 -2.58 -3.45 6.46
N ILE A 53 -2.28 -2.31 7.07
CA ILE A 53 -2.72 -1.96 8.42
C ILE A 53 -4.08 -1.28 8.35
N GLU A 54 -4.25 -0.35 7.42
CA GLU A 54 -5.50 0.37 7.18
C GLU A 54 -5.69 0.59 5.68
N MET A 55 -6.95 0.61 5.24
CA MET A 55 -7.34 0.82 3.85
C MET A 55 -8.65 1.59 3.78
N GLU A 56 -8.64 2.70 3.04
CA GLU A 56 -9.82 3.50 2.73
C GLU A 56 -9.85 3.80 1.23
N SER A 57 -11.03 3.74 0.61
CA SER A 57 -11.18 3.91 -0.84
C SER A 57 -12.57 4.43 -1.26
N ASP A 58 -13.21 5.25 -0.43
CA ASP A 58 -14.52 5.80 -0.75
C ASP A 58 -14.44 6.83 -1.90
N LYS A 59 -14.98 6.45 -3.07
CA LYS A 59 -15.08 7.20 -4.34
C LYS A 59 -13.75 7.55 -5.03
N ASP A 60 -12.84 8.23 -4.34
CA ASP A 60 -11.45 8.57 -4.71
C ASP A 60 -10.86 9.49 -3.60
N PRO A 61 -9.60 9.35 -3.18
CA PRO A 61 -8.58 8.40 -3.62
C PRO A 61 -8.46 7.15 -2.73
N ILE A 62 -7.64 6.19 -3.17
CA ILE A 62 -7.27 5.02 -2.33
C ILE A 62 -6.17 5.45 -1.38
N HIS A 63 -6.39 5.24 -0.09
CA HIS A 63 -5.44 5.41 0.99
C HIS A 63 -5.07 4.05 1.59
N LEU A 64 -3.78 3.74 1.64
CA LEU A 64 -3.26 2.57 2.34
C LEU A 64 -2.24 2.99 3.40
N LEU A 65 -2.40 2.48 4.61
CA LEU A 65 -1.30 2.37 5.57
C LEU A 65 -0.72 0.96 5.45
N ILE A 66 0.50 0.86 4.96
CA ILE A 66 1.18 -0.44 4.78
C ILE A 66 2.37 -0.56 5.72
N GLU A 67 2.65 -1.78 6.15
CA GLU A 67 3.88 -2.20 6.82
C GLU A 67 4.63 -3.15 5.88
N CYS A 68 5.93 -2.89 5.69
CA CYS A 68 6.78 -3.68 4.80
C CYS A 68 8.18 -3.89 5.41
N THR A 69 8.99 -4.70 4.73
CA THR A 69 10.37 -4.98 5.15
C THR A 69 11.39 -4.05 4.48
N PRO A 70 12.62 -3.92 5.01
CA PRO A 70 13.68 -3.14 4.36
C PRO A 70 14.08 -3.63 2.96
N GLN A 71 13.71 -4.85 2.57
CA GLN A 71 14.00 -5.41 1.25
C GLN A 71 12.99 -4.93 0.20
N HIS A 72 11.85 -4.39 0.62
CA HIS A 72 10.84 -3.89 -0.29
C HIS A 72 11.23 -2.53 -0.84
N TYR A 73 11.24 -2.43 -2.18
CA TYR A 73 11.46 -1.17 -2.87
C TYR A 73 10.13 -0.50 -3.19
N ILE A 74 9.94 0.75 -2.74
CA ILE A 74 8.65 1.47 -2.85
C ILE A 74 8.09 1.47 -4.28
N PRO A 75 8.86 1.78 -5.34
CA PRO A 75 8.35 1.70 -6.71
C PRO A 75 7.84 0.31 -7.12
N SER A 76 8.45 -0.77 -6.61
CA SER A 76 7.97 -2.14 -6.86
C SER A 76 6.63 -2.39 -6.17
N ILE A 77 6.48 -1.94 -4.92
CA ILE A 77 5.20 -2.02 -4.18
C ILE A 77 4.10 -1.29 -4.96
N VAL A 78 4.36 -0.04 -5.36
CA VAL A 78 3.40 0.78 -6.10
C VAL A 78 3.03 0.14 -7.44
N LYS A 79 4.03 -0.40 -8.15
CA LYS A 79 3.80 -1.11 -9.41
C LYS A 79 2.93 -2.34 -9.22
N ALA A 80 3.15 -3.12 -8.17
CA ALA A 80 2.32 -4.28 -7.84
C ALA A 80 0.88 -3.85 -7.53
N PHE A 81 0.69 -2.96 -6.56
CA PHE A 81 -0.65 -2.49 -6.19
C PHE A 81 -1.40 -1.86 -7.35
N LYS A 82 -0.84 -0.86 -8.04
CA LYS A 82 -1.54 -0.15 -9.11
C LYS A 82 -1.67 -1.00 -10.38
N GLY A 83 -0.60 -1.68 -10.79
CA GLY A 83 -0.57 -2.43 -12.05
C GLY A 83 -1.47 -3.65 -12.03
N VAL A 84 -1.31 -4.51 -11.01
CA VAL A 84 -2.07 -5.76 -10.91
C VAL A 84 -3.54 -5.47 -10.64
N SER A 85 -3.84 -4.54 -9.73
CA SER A 85 -5.24 -4.18 -9.43
C SER A 85 -5.97 -3.59 -10.64
N ALA A 86 -5.33 -2.71 -11.43
CA ALA A 86 -5.95 -2.17 -12.63
C ALA A 86 -6.30 -3.28 -13.63
N SER A 87 -5.36 -4.21 -13.86
CA SER A 87 -5.57 -5.31 -14.79
C SER A 87 -6.73 -6.22 -14.36
N LEU A 88 -6.74 -6.64 -13.08
CA LEU A 88 -7.75 -7.54 -12.54
C LEU A 88 -9.12 -6.86 -12.41
N LEU A 89 -9.17 -5.61 -11.95
CA LEU A 89 -10.42 -4.88 -11.78
C LEU A 89 -11.08 -4.59 -13.14
N LEU A 90 -10.31 -4.16 -14.15
CA LEU A 90 -10.84 -3.97 -15.52
C LEU A 90 -11.30 -5.28 -16.16
N LYS A 91 -10.73 -6.43 -15.79
CA LYS A 91 -11.19 -7.74 -16.24
C LYS A 91 -12.49 -8.15 -15.56
N LYS A 92 -12.64 -7.85 -14.26
CA LYS A 92 -13.81 -8.18 -13.44
C LYS A 92 -15.01 -7.27 -13.76
N HIS A 93 -14.75 -6.01 -14.09
CA HIS A 93 -15.74 -4.95 -14.38
C HIS A 93 -15.56 -4.38 -15.79
N PRO A 94 -16.05 -5.07 -16.86
CA PRO A 94 -15.87 -4.63 -18.23
C PRO A 94 -16.46 -3.24 -18.54
N GLU A 95 -17.45 -2.78 -17.79
CA GLU A 95 -18.02 -1.44 -17.86
C GLU A 95 -16.98 -0.34 -17.55
N LEU A 96 -15.98 -0.63 -16.71
CA LEU A 96 -14.86 0.29 -16.48
C LEU A 96 -13.97 0.43 -17.71
N LYS A 97 -13.83 -0.61 -18.54
CA LYS A 97 -13.05 -0.51 -19.79
C LYS A 97 -13.68 0.46 -20.78
N GLN A 98 -15.01 0.58 -20.77
CA GLN A 98 -15.71 1.56 -21.62
C GLN A 98 -15.42 2.99 -21.17
N ARG A 99 -15.27 3.23 -19.86
CA ARG A 99 -14.92 4.56 -19.30
C ARG A 99 -13.43 4.89 -19.43
N PHE A 100 -12.55 3.90 -19.28
CA PHE A 100 -11.09 4.04 -19.30
C PHE A 100 -10.47 3.43 -20.57
N TRP A 101 -10.85 4.00 -21.72
CA TRP A 101 -10.27 3.71 -23.03
C TRP A 101 -8.73 3.73 -22.96
N GLY A 102 -8.08 2.65 -23.41
CA GLY A 102 -6.63 2.47 -23.31
C GLY A 102 -6.14 1.73 -22.05
N GLY A 103 -7.03 1.27 -21.17
CA GLY A 103 -6.69 0.37 -20.06
C GLY A 103 -5.98 1.04 -18.88
N HIS A 104 -5.95 2.37 -18.83
CA HIS A 104 -5.34 3.13 -17.75
C HIS A 104 -6.39 3.53 -16.71
N LEU A 105 -6.56 2.70 -15.68
CA LEU A 105 -7.51 2.96 -14.58
C LEU A 105 -7.00 4.05 -13.62
N TRP A 106 -5.72 4.01 -13.25
CA TRP A 106 -5.15 4.90 -12.24
C TRP A 106 -4.51 6.15 -12.86
N ASN A 107 -4.51 7.25 -12.11
CA ASN A 107 -3.60 8.36 -12.36
C ASN A 107 -2.15 7.84 -12.33
N PRO A 108 -1.25 8.26 -13.24
CA PRO A 108 0.14 7.78 -13.23
C PRO A 108 0.87 8.07 -11.91
N SER A 109 0.57 9.20 -11.27
CA SER A 109 1.22 9.63 -10.02
C SER A 109 0.74 8.86 -8.79
N TYR A 110 1.53 8.92 -7.72
CA TYR A 110 1.18 8.43 -6.39
C TYR A 110 1.84 9.34 -5.35
N PHE A 111 1.27 9.38 -4.16
CA PHE A 111 1.85 10.00 -2.98
C PHE A 111 2.35 8.90 -2.03
N VAL A 112 3.49 9.14 -1.40
CA VAL A 112 4.05 8.26 -0.38
C VAL A 112 4.66 9.09 0.75
N ALA A 113 4.33 8.75 1.98
CA ALA A 113 4.94 9.34 3.17
C ALA A 113 5.31 8.25 4.18
N THR A 114 6.41 8.43 4.90
CA THR A 114 6.78 7.56 6.02
C THR A 114 5.86 7.82 7.20
N VAL A 115 5.40 6.76 7.87
CA VAL A 115 4.66 6.83 9.13
C VAL A 115 5.53 6.22 10.22
N SER A 116 5.66 6.92 11.35
CA SER A 116 6.42 6.45 12.50
C SER A 116 5.70 6.83 13.79
N GLU A 117 5.25 5.84 14.55
CA GLU A 117 4.90 6.03 15.96
C GLU A 117 6.13 5.91 16.88
N ASN A 118 7.33 5.69 16.32
CA ASN A 118 8.51 5.36 17.11
C ASN A 118 8.89 6.56 17.99
N THR A 119 8.73 6.38 19.30
CA THR A 119 9.14 7.36 20.30
C THR A 119 10.66 7.36 20.41
N GLU A 120 11.23 8.48 20.85
CA GLU A 120 12.67 8.60 21.16
C GLU A 120 13.17 7.44 22.05
N GLU A 121 12.29 6.94 22.93
CA GLU A 121 12.54 5.83 23.84
C GLU A 121 12.83 4.50 23.13
N GLN A 122 12.12 4.17 22.05
CA GLN A 122 12.40 2.97 21.27
C GLN A 122 13.80 3.02 20.62
N ILE A 123 14.20 4.20 20.14
CA ILE A 123 15.54 4.42 19.57
C ILE A 123 16.62 4.26 20.66
N ARG A 124 16.36 4.78 21.87
CA ARG A 124 17.26 4.63 23.03
C ARG A 124 17.43 3.17 23.45
N ILE A 125 16.34 2.39 23.53
CA ILE A 125 16.39 0.96 23.87
C ILE A 125 17.22 0.18 22.85
N TYR A 126 16.98 0.41 21.55
CA TYR A 126 17.78 -0.22 20.49
C TYR A 126 19.29 0.08 20.65
N ARG A 127 19.65 1.36 20.90
CA ARG A 127 21.05 1.75 21.13
C ARG A 127 21.67 1.09 22.36
N GLN A 128 20.93 0.93 23.45
CA GLN A 128 21.44 0.29 24.67
C GLN A 128 21.69 -1.21 24.46
N ASN A 129 20.79 -1.90 23.76
CA ASN A 129 20.93 -3.33 23.47
C ASN A 129 22.10 -3.63 22.50
N GLN A 130 22.43 -2.70 21.59
CA GLN A 130 23.57 -2.84 20.68
C GLN A 130 24.94 -2.62 21.36
N LYS A 131 24.99 -2.00 22.56
CA LYS A 131 26.25 -1.77 23.30
C LYS A 131 26.69 -2.96 24.15
N LYS A 132 25.82 -3.95 24.37
CA LYS A 132 26.19 -5.20 25.06
C LYS A 132 26.68 -6.22 24.04
N LYS A 133 27.97 -6.12 23.71
CA LYS A 133 28.78 -7.21 23.16
C LYS A 133 30.12 -7.21 23.84
#